data_AF-A0A2D9CM55-F1
#
_entry.id   AF-A0A2D9CM55-F1
#
_cell.length_a   1.000
_cell.length_b   1.000
_cell.length_c   1.000
_cell.angle_alpha   90.00
_cell.angle_beta   90.00
_cell.angle_gamma   90.00
#
_symmetry.space_group_name_H-M   'P 1'
#
loop_
_entity.id
_entity.type
_entity.pdbx_description
1 polymer ?
#
loop_
_entity_poly.entity_id
_entity_poly.type
_entity_poly.pdbx_seq_one_letter_code
_entity_poly.pdbx_strand_id
1 'polypeptide(L)'
;MSEYPQLEFTMKEVIRAGKALRGTIEWNPDEAEAIRSVFQVANSWRASHAFPMHRMRSELHGRMSALKIKGLTAARLKQMSSVRGKLRRISSNLRQMQDLGGCRAILPSIDNASSLVNAIRNGFSHELKREDSYMDEPRSSGYRSHHLVFAFCPRNAEEEPFRGRLIELQIRSRLQHCWATAVEAVGMYRNENMKAGLGDASWLRLFELMSLEFALSEGRKYAQGERSERISEIAQIAGDLQAEQTLNALSHAVTGLDRFDVSPNNKPRYCHIEYFHRTNQVSVRLLDGPSKIGGALDELELPSDRSSNKSSVVVELDKIENLRKAYPNYFGDVQLFTKNLSEVVHGGRAREYKLPPVNRVPPPPKEIPDDSWLRYPNRQNRRWKD
;
A
#
# COMPACT_ATOMS: atom_id res chain seq x y z
N MET A 1 4.98 20.58 -20.32
CA MET A 1 3.88 20.44 -19.33
C MET A 1 4.15 19.18 -18.53
N SER A 2 3.93 19.17 -17.22
CA SER A 2 4.18 17.95 -16.43
C SER A 2 3.24 16.84 -16.92
N GLU A 3 3.75 15.62 -17.06
CA GLU A 3 2.94 14.44 -17.41
C GLU A 3 1.96 14.04 -16.30
N TYR A 4 2.01 14.72 -15.15
CA TYR A 4 1.22 14.41 -13.97
C TYR A 4 -0.12 15.16 -13.96
N PRO A 5 -1.20 14.53 -13.46
CA PRO A 5 -2.49 15.20 -13.34
C PRO A 5 -2.39 16.46 -12.51
N GLN A 6 -2.94 17.57 -13.01
CA GLN A 6 -3.10 18.81 -12.27
C GLN A 6 -4.55 18.96 -11.83
N LEU A 7 -4.79 19.85 -10.85
CA LEU A 7 -6.16 20.16 -10.47
C LEU A 7 -6.80 21.00 -11.57
N GLU A 8 -7.93 20.53 -12.09
CA GLU A 8 -8.69 21.17 -13.18
C GLU A 8 -9.79 22.11 -12.65
N PHE A 9 -9.99 22.14 -11.33
CA PHE A 9 -11.09 22.83 -10.66
C PHE A 9 -10.59 23.88 -9.66
N THR A 10 -11.47 24.80 -9.26
CA THR A 10 -11.16 25.79 -8.24
C THR A 10 -11.14 25.18 -6.83
N MET A 11 -10.41 25.82 -5.90
CA MET A 11 -10.42 25.38 -4.49
C MET A 11 -11.82 25.43 -3.85
N LYS A 12 -12.69 26.34 -4.31
CA LYS A 12 -14.08 26.43 -3.83
C LYS A 12 -14.86 25.17 -4.20
N GLU A 13 -14.65 24.65 -5.41
CA GLU A 13 -15.27 23.40 -5.87
C GLU A 13 -14.75 22.19 -5.09
N VAL A 14 -13.44 22.10 -4.84
CA VAL A 14 -12.85 21.03 -4.01
C VAL A 14 -13.46 21.01 -2.61
N ILE A 15 -13.65 22.19 -1.99
CA ILE A 15 -14.28 22.30 -0.67
C ILE A 15 -15.74 21.85 -0.74
N ARG A 16 -16.49 22.26 -1.77
CA ARG A 16 -17.89 21.87 -1.98
C ARG A 16 -18.03 20.36 -2.20
N ALA A 17 -17.22 19.77 -3.07
CA ALA A 17 -17.17 18.33 -3.30
C ALA A 17 -16.84 17.57 -2.01
N GLY A 18 -15.87 18.07 -1.23
CA GLY A 18 -15.55 17.51 0.09
C GLY A 18 -16.71 17.52 1.07
N LYS A 19 -17.56 18.56 1.06
CA LYS A 19 -18.79 18.62 1.87
C LYS A 19 -19.81 17.58 1.41
N ALA A 20 -20.05 17.48 0.09
CA ALA A 20 -20.96 16.48 -0.47
C ALA A 20 -20.53 15.04 -0.14
N LEU A 21 -19.23 14.74 -0.23
CA LEU A 21 -18.65 13.42 0.07
C LEU A 21 -18.80 12.97 1.53
N ARG A 22 -19.04 13.90 2.47
CA ARG A 22 -19.35 13.56 3.87
C ARG A 22 -20.71 12.87 4.00
N GLY A 23 -21.67 13.26 3.17
CA GLY A 23 -23.02 12.71 3.19
C GLY A 23 -23.10 11.28 2.65
N THR A 24 -24.28 10.70 2.83
CA THR A 24 -24.71 9.54 2.04
C THR A 24 -24.98 10.05 0.63
N ILE A 25 -24.30 9.47 -0.35
CA ILE A 25 -24.55 9.73 -1.77
C ILE A 25 -25.20 8.46 -2.28
N GLU A 26 -26.51 8.50 -2.45
CA GLU A 26 -27.25 7.42 -3.08
C GLU A 26 -27.33 7.70 -4.58
N TRP A 27 -27.16 6.66 -5.40
CA TRP A 27 -27.27 6.87 -6.83
C TRP A 27 -28.73 7.09 -7.22
N ASN A 28 -28.98 8.26 -7.81
CA ASN A 28 -30.22 8.63 -8.44
C ASN A 28 -29.93 8.95 -9.92
N PRO A 29 -30.60 8.32 -10.89
CA PRO A 29 -30.47 8.67 -12.31
C PRO A 29 -30.68 10.16 -12.60
N ASP A 30 -31.59 10.83 -11.90
CA ASP A 30 -31.90 12.25 -12.11
C ASP A 30 -30.77 13.18 -11.63
N GLU A 31 -29.99 12.73 -10.65
CA GLU A 31 -28.84 13.46 -10.10
C GLU A 31 -27.50 12.88 -10.57
N ALA A 32 -27.52 11.95 -11.52
CA ALA A 32 -26.34 11.19 -11.95
C ALA A 32 -25.16 12.09 -12.32
N GLU A 33 -25.43 13.17 -13.05
CA GLU A 33 -24.39 14.11 -13.49
C GLU A 33 -23.82 14.93 -12.34
N ALA A 34 -24.68 15.39 -11.42
CA ALA A 34 -24.24 16.10 -10.23
C ALA A 34 -23.38 15.19 -9.32
N ILE A 35 -23.78 13.92 -9.16
CA ILE A 35 -23.02 12.92 -8.43
C ILE A 35 -21.66 12.69 -9.08
N ARG A 36 -21.61 12.45 -10.40
CA ARG A 36 -20.36 12.26 -11.14
C ARG A 36 -19.42 13.46 -11.00
N SER A 37 -19.96 14.68 -11.13
CA SER A 37 -19.19 15.91 -10.96
C SER A 37 -18.52 16.01 -9.59
N VAL A 38 -19.21 15.62 -8.50
CA VAL A 38 -18.61 15.58 -7.15
C VAL A 38 -17.40 14.65 -7.09
N PHE A 39 -17.52 13.44 -7.65
CA PHE A 39 -16.42 12.48 -7.67
C PHE A 39 -15.28 12.94 -8.58
N GLN A 40 -15.58 13.51 -9.76
CA GLN A 40 -14.59 14.04 -10.69
C GLN A 40 -13.75 15.16 -10.06
N VAL A 41 -14.39 16.13 -9.38
CA VAL A 41 -13.67 17.20 -8.67
C VAL A 41 -12.76 16.62 -7.58
N ALA A 42 -13.27 15.68 -6.80
CA ALA A 42 -12.51 15.05 -5.73
C ALA A 42 -11.35 14.19 -6.27
N ASN A 43 -11.55 13.52 -7.40
CA ASN A 43 -10.53 12.74 -8.08
C ASN A 43 -9.46 13.61 -8.72
N SER A 44 -9.82 14.72 -9.36
CA SER A 44 -8.84 15.69 -9.87
C SER A 44 -7.97 16.24 -8.74
N TRP A 45 -8.57 16.59 -7.59
CA TRP A 45 -7.79 16.98 -6.40
C TRP A 45 -6.89 15.86 -5.91
N ARG A 46 -7.40 14.64 -5.76
CA ARG A 46 -6.65 13.46 -5.34
C ARG A 46 -5.50 13.12 -6.30
N ALA A 47 -5.75 13.11 -7.60
CA ALA A 47 -4.79 12.84 -8.67
C ALA A 47 -3.65 13.87 -8.67
N SER A 48 -3.95 15.14 -8.36
CA SER A 48 -2.93 16.19 -8.24
C SER A 48 -1.87 15.93 -7.16
N HIS A 49 -2.10 14.98 -6.24
CA HIS A 49 -1.10 14.58 -5.24
C HIS A 49 -0.05 13.62 -5.81
N ALA A 50 -0.26 13.05 -7.01
CA ALA A 50 0.65 12.07 -7.60
C ALA A 50 2.07 12.61 -7.78
N PHE A 51 2.21 13.86 -8.25
CA PHE A 51 3.53 14.46 -8.44
C PHE A 51 4.26 14.76 -7.12
N PRO A 52 3.66 15.47 -6.13
CA PRO A 52 4.26 15.61 -4.80
C PRO A 52 4.66 14.29 -4.17
N MET A 53 3.80 13.29 -4.28
CA MET A 53 4.04 11.94 -3.77
C MET A 53 5.26 11.30 -4.43
N HIS A 54 5.37 11.38 -5.76
CA HIS A 54 6.53 10.89 -6.51
C HIS A 54 7.83 11.57 -6.07
N ARG A 55 7.82 12.90 -5.91
CA ARG A 55 9.00 13.68 -5.50
C ARG A 55 9.44 13.36 -4.09
N MET A 56 8.51 13.31 -3.14
CA MET A 56 8.83 12.97 -1.75
C MET A 56 9.29 11.52 -1.60
N ARG A 57 8.71 10.58 -2.35
CA ARG A 57 9.17 9.19 -2.40
C ARG A 57 10.58 9.09 -2.97
N SER A 58 10.88 9.83 -4.02
CA SER A 58 12.21 9.85 -4.64
C SER A 58 13.27 10.43 -3.69
N GLU A 59 12.94 11.50 -2.96
CA GLU A 59 13.82 12.03 -1.91
C GLU A 59 14.02 11.02 -0.77
N LEU A 60 12.94 10.38 -0.30
CA LEU A 60 12.98 9.33 0.72
C LEU A 60 13.90 8.18 0.31
N HIS A 61 13.80 7.72 -0.94
CA HIS A 61 14.69 6.71 -1.51
C HIS A 61 16.15 7.20 -1.50
N GLY A 62 16.41 8.43 -1.92
CA GLY A 62 17.74 9.03 -1.88
C GLY A 62 18.35 9.06 -0.47
N ARG A 63 17.55 9.41 0.56
CA ARG A 63 18.00 9.35 1.97
C ARG A 63 18.34 7.92 2.40
N MET A 64 17.52 6.94 2.02
CA MET A 64 17.79 5.53 2.30
C MET A 64 19.09 5.06 1.63
N SER A 65 19.33 5.45 0.38
CA SER A 65 20.56 5.12 -0.35
C SER A 65 21.80 5.74 0.32
N ALA A 66 21.73 7.00 0.74
CA ALA A 66 22.83 7.68 1.43
C ALA A 66 23.19 7.01 2.76
N LEU A 67 22.19 6.51 3.49
CA LEU A 67 22.37 5.74 4.72
C LEU A 67 22.72 4.25 4.48
N LYS A 68 22.82 3.81 3.22
CA LYS A 68 23.05 2.41 2.82
C LYS A 68 22.00 1.43 3.38
N ILE A 69 20.78 1.91 3.61
CA ILE A 69 19.68 1.10 4.13
C ILE A 69 19.02 0.31 2.99
N LYS A 70 19.06 -1.01 3.07
CA LYS A 70 18.43 -1.92 2.08
C LYS A 70 16.94 -2.11 2.39
N GLY A 71 16.12 -1.11 2.09
CA GLY A 71 14.66 -1.16 2.23
C GLY A 71 13.93 -1.06 0.89
N LEU A 72 12.62 -0.85 0.94
CA LEU A 72 11.81 -0.52 -0.22
C LEU A 72 10.99 0.74 0.05
N THR A 73 10.75 1.53 -0.99
CA THR A 73 9.78 2.62 -0.96
C THR A 73 8.58 2.28 -1.83
N ALA A 74 7.41 2.72 -1.41
CA ALA A 74 6.19 2.63 -2.18
C ALA A 74 5.36 3.89 -1.93
N ALA A 75 4.47 4.20 -2.85
CA ALA A 75 3.55 5.29 -2.70
C ALA A 75 2.15 4.89 -3.17
N ARG A 76 1.12 5.52 -2.61
CA ARG A 76 -0.27 5.27 -2.99
C ARG A 76 -1.14 6.51 -2.84
N LEU A 77 -2.16 6.58 -3.68
CA LEU A 77 -3.28 7.49 -3.50
C LEU A 77 -4.37 6.81 -2.66
N LYS A 78 -4.97 7.55 -1.73
CA LYS A 78 -6.00 7.03 -0.82
C LYS A 78 -7.26 6.63 -1.60
N GLN A 79 -7.88 5.52 -1.22
CA GLN A 79 -9.14 5.07 -1.83
C GLN A 79 -10.28 6.05 -1.49
N MET A 80 -11.22 6.30 -2.41
CA MET A 80 -12.32 7.25 -2.17
C MET A 80 -13.23 6.82 -1.03
N SER A 81 -13.52 5.52 -0.89
CA SER A 81 -14.25 4.96 0.26
C SER A 81 -13.59 5.36 1.60
N SER A 82 -12.27 5.28 1.67
CA SER A 82 -11.46 5.71 2.82
C SER A 82 -11.42 7.24 2.99
N VAL A 83 -11.40 8.00 1.90
CA VAL A 83 -11.52 9.48 1.92
C VAL A 83 -12.85 9.88 2.54
N ARG A 84 -13.97 9.36 2.02
CA ARG A 84 -15.32 9.60 2.54
C ARG A 84 -15.44 9.20 4.01
N GLY A 85 -14.96 8.00 4.36
CA GLY A 85 -14.95 7.52 5.74
C GLY A 85 -14.17 8.43 6.70
N LYS A 86 -13.04 8.98 6.25
CA LYS A 86 -12.26 9.94 7.04
C LYS A 86 -12.96 11.29 7.14
N LEU A 87 -13.50 11.82 6.03
CA LEU A 87 -14.24 13.08 6.00
C LEU A 87 -15.43 13.10 6.96
N ARG A 88 -16.08 11.96 7.18
CA ARG A 88 -17.18 11.81 8.16
C ARG A 88 -16.74 11.94 9.63
N ARG A 89 -15.47 11.67 9.94
CA ARG A 89 -14.94 11.65 11.31
C ARG A 89 -14.13 12.89 11.69
N ILE A 90 -13.72 13.69 10.70
CA ILE A 90 -12.88 14.87 10.92
C ILE A 90 -13.67 16.15 10.65
N SER A 91 -13.34 17.21 11.38
CA SER A 91 -13.92 18.54 11.15
C SER A 91 -13.35 19.22 9.89
N SER A 92 -12.14 18.85 9.47
CA SER A 92 -11.44 19.44 8.31
C SER A 92 -11.99 19.00 6.96
N ASN A 93 -11.77 19.83 5.93
CA ASN A 93 -12.29 19.59 4.58
C ASN A 93 -11.32 18.76 3.70
N LEU A 94 -11.78 18.39 2.51
CA LEU A 94 -11.00 17.58 1.55
C LEU A 94 -9.65 18.21 1.16
N ARG A 95 -9.57 19.55 1.05
CA ARG A 95 -8.31 20.25 0.76
C ARG A 95 -7.28 20.06 1.88
N GLN A 96 -7.71 20.02 3.13
CA GLN A 96 -6.84 19.92 4.31
C GLN A 96 -6.53 18.47 4.71
N MET A 97 -7.05 17.49 3.97
CA MET A 97 -6.83 16.07 4.28
C MET A 97 -5.36 15.71 4.07
N GLN A 98 -4.71 15.25 5.15
CA GLN A 98 -3.27 15.00 5.21
C GLN A 98 -2.79 13.76 4.44
N ASP A 99 -3.67 12.79 4.18
CA ASP A 99 -3.32 11.45 3.72
C ASP A 99 -3.95 11.09 2.37
N LEU A 100 -4.20 12.07 1.50
CA LEU A 100 -4.67 11.82 0.13
C LEU A 100 -3.59 11.14 -0.72
N GLY A 101 -2.34 11.60 -0.60
CA GLY A 101 -1.15 10.92 -1.10
C GLY A 101 -0.30 10.45 0.08
N GLY A 102 0.23 9.25 0.00
CA GLY A 102 1.09 8.69 1.03
C GLY A 102 2.28 7.96 0.45
N CYS A 103 3.44 8.16 1.06
CA CYS A 103 4.65 7.38 0.79
C CYS A 103 4.92 6.46 1.99
N ARG A 104 5.49 5.30 1.73
CA ARG A 104 5.89 4.33 2.73
C ARG A 104 7.34 3.93 2.53
N ALA A 105 8.13 3.94 3.60
CA ALA A 105 9.41 3.25 3.66
C ALA A 105 9.25 2.01 4.53
N ILE A 106 9.54 0.83 3.97
CA ILE A 106 9.58 -0.44 4.70
C ILE A 106 11.03 -0.85 4.81
N LEU A 107 11.55 -0.80 6.03
CA LEU A 107 12.97 -0.95 6.30
C LEU A 107 13.26 -2.28 7.01
N PRO A 108 14.50 -2.79 6.92
CA PRO A 108 14.84 -4.08 7.51
C PRO A 108 14.51 -4.17 8.98
N SER A 109 14.83 -3.12 9.75
CA SER A 109 14.71 -3.05 11.20
C SER A 109 14.25 -1.72 11.74
N ILE A 110 13.90 -1.70 13.04
CA ILE A 110 13.51 -0.48 13.76
C ILE A 110 14.63 0.55 13.82
N ASP A 111 15.89 0.13 13.97
CA ASP A 111 17.03 1.06 14.03
C ASP A 111 17.27 1.75 12.69
N ASN A 112 17.05 1.03 11.59
CA ASN A 112 17.04 1.62 10.25
C ASN A 112 15.92 2.65 10.11
N ALA A 113 14.74 2.37 10.69
CA ALA A 113 13.61 3.30 10.69
C ALA A 113 13.91 4.57 11.48
N SER A 114 14.45 4.44 12.70
CA SER A 114 14.90 5.57 13.50
C SER A 114 16.00 6.38 12.80
N SER A 115 16.96 5.72 12.14
CA SER A 115 18.02 6.38 11.38
C SER A 115 17.47 7.21 10.21
N LEU A 116 16.50 6.66 9.47
CA LEU A 116 15.85 7.38 8.36
C LEU A 116 15.02 8.57 8.87
N VAL A 117 14.28 8.39 9.97
CA VAL A 117 13.53 9.49 10.62
C VAL A 117 14.47 10.63 11.00
N ASN A 118 15.60 10.32 11.66
CA ASN A 118 16.58 11.33 12.05
C ASN A 118 17.18 12.06 10.83
N ALA A 119 17.48 11.33 9.75
CA ALA A 119 17.96 11.97 8.52
C ALA A 119 16.93 12.91 7.88
N ILE A 120 15.63 12.58 7.95
CA ILE A 120 14.55 13.44 7.47
C ILE A 120 14.41 14.69 8.35
N ARG A 121 14.47 14.54 9.68
CA ARG A 121 14.45 15.67 10.63
C ARG A 121 15.61 16.64 10.40
N ASN A 122 16.79 16.11 10.07
CA ASN A 122 17.99 16.90 9.79
C ASN A 122 17.98 17.57 8.41
N GLY A 123 17.00 17.27 7.56
CA GLY A 123 16.87 17.90 6.26
C GLY A 123 15.94 17.13 5.32
N PHE A 124 14.84 17.79 4.95
CA PHE A 124 13.93 17.34 3.92
C PHE A 124 13.48 18.56 3.10
N SER A 125 13.35 18.43 1.79
CA SER A 125 13.12 19.59 0.90
C SER A 125 11.71 20.20 1.00
N HIS A 126 10.90 19.73 1.94
CA HIS A 126 9.49 20.07 2.06
C HIS A 126 9.16 20.43 3.51
N GLU A 127 8.10 21.20 3.70
CA GLU A 127 7.77 21.76 5.00
C GLU A 127 7.06 20.72 5.88
N LEU A 128 7.66 20.36 7.02
CA LEU A 128 7.05 19.47 8.00
C LEU A 128 5.86 20.18 8.66
N LYS A 129 4.68 19.55 8.62
CA LYS A 129 3.45 20.07 9.23
C LYS A 129 3.03 19.31 10.48
N ARG A 130 3.30 18.02 10.53
CA ARG A 130 2.94 17.16 11.65
C ARG A 130 3.85 15.96 11.73
N GLU A 131 4.13 15.51 12.95
CA GLU A 131 4.89 14.31 13.21
C GLU A 131 4.24 13.55 14.37
N ASP A 132 4.01 12.25 14.18
CA ASP A 132 3.49 11.36 15.22
C ASP A 132 4.36 10.10 15.30
N SER A 133 4.94 9.84 16.47
CA SER A 133 5.82 8.68 16.69
C SER A 133 5.06 7.52 17.34
N TYR A 134 4.33 6.76 16.52
CA TYR A 134 3.69 5.52 16.99
C TYR A 134 4.66 4.34 17.12
N MET A 135 5.97 4.55 16.98
CA MET A 135 6.99 3.52 17.23
C MET A 135 7.25 3.35 18.72
N ASP A 136 7.36 4.49 19.42
CA ASP A 136 7.63 4.57 20.85
C ASP A 136 6.34 4.66 21.67
N GLU A 137 5.27 5.25 21.09
CA GLU A 137 3.93 5.34 21.69
C GLU A 137 2.88 4.67 20.78
N PRO A 138 2.76 3.33 20.80
CA PRO A 138 1.79 2.62 19.97
C PRO A 138 0.35 3.07 20.26
N ARG A 139 -0.53 2.94 19.27
CA ARG A 139 -1.98 3.06 19.55
C ARG A 139 -2.45 1.90 20.41
N SER A 140 -3.57 2.08 21.10
CA SER A 140 -4.22 1.02 21.90
C SER A 140 -4.52 -0.25 21.11
N SER A 141 -4.72 -0.15 19.79
CA SER A 141 -4.89 -1.31 18.91
C SER A 141 -3.60 -2.10 18.65
N GLY A 142 -2.46 -1.69 19.19
CA GLY A 142 -1.14 -2.21 18.86
C GLY A 142 -0.54 -1.64 17.57
N TYR A 143 -1.16 -0.65 16.93
CA TYR A 143 -0.62 -0.08 15.69
C TYR A 143 0.68 0.70 15.93
N ARG A 144 1.70 0.42 15.09
CA ARG A 144 3.05 1.01 15.15
C ARG A 144 3.56 1.49 13.80
N SER A 145 4.16 2.69 13.77
CA SER A 145 4.77 3.36 12.60
C SER A 145 5.34 4.71 13.04
N HIS A 146 6.19 5.34 12.23
CA HIS A 146 6.50 6.77 12.37
C HIS A 146 5.84 7.56 11.25
N HIS A 147 5.03 8.56 11.60
CA HIS A 147 4.24 9.36 10.65
C HIS A 147 4.78 10.77 10.57
N LEU A 148 5.09 11.24 9.35
CA LEU A 148 5.42 12.63 9.10
C LEU A 148 4.53 13.16 7.97
N VAL A 149 3.87 14.29 8.18
CA VAL A 149 3.06 14.96 7.15
C VAL A 149 3.82 16.17 6.65
N PHE A 150 4.09 16.21 5.35
CA PHE A 150 4.78 17.31 4.69
C PHE A 150 3.85 18.07 3.75
N ALA A 151 3.97 19.39 3.74
CA ALA A 151 3.41 20.24 2.69
C ALA A 151 4.44 20.39 1.56
N PHE A 152 4.01 20.11 0.33
CA PHE A 152 4.89 20.17 -0.83
C PHE A 152 5.39 21.60 -1.10
N CYS A 153 6.71 21.74 -1.15
CA CYS A 153 7.41 22.96 -1.55
C CYS A 153 7.95 22.80 -2.99
N PRO A 154 7.44 23.59 -3.95
CA PRO A 154 7.92 23.53 -5.33
C PRO A 154 9.33 24.11 -5.45
N ARG A 155 10.14 23.55 -6.35
CA ARG A 155 11.52 24.01 -6.62
C ARG A 155 11.63 24.93 -7.84
N ASN A 156 10.62 24.96 -8.70
CA ASN A 156 10.58 25.77 -9.92
C ASN A 156 9.13 26.09 -10.30
N ALA A 157 8.95 26.90 -11.36
CA ALA A 157 7.64 27.35 -11.82
C ALA A 157 6.72 26.20 -12.31
N GLU A 158 7.27 25.11 -12.85
CA GLU A 158 6.47 23.96 -13.30
C GLU A 158 5.87 23.16 -12.13
N GLU A 159 6.51 23.22 -10.96
CA GLU A 159 6.06 22.55 -9.75
C GLU A 159 5.06 23.40 -8.94
N GLU A 160 4.97 24.70 -9.22
CA GLU A 160 4.13 25.67 -8.51
C GLU A 160 2.65 25.25 -8.40
N PRO A 161 2.02 24.66 -9.44
CA PRO A 161 0.65 24.17 -9.35
C PRO A 161 0.42 23.16 -8.23
N PHE A 162 1.47 22.51 -7.72
CA PHE A 162 1.40 21.48 -6.67
C PHE A 162 1.73 21.99 -5.26
N ARG A 163 1.97 23.29 -5.08
CA ARG A 163 2.31 23.86 -3.76
C ARG A 163 1.31 23.46 -2.68
N GLY A 164 1.83 23.12 -1.51
CA GLY A 164 1.04 22.91 -0.30
C GLY A 164 0.20 21.63 -0.25
N ARG A 165 0.29 20.75 -1.26
CA ARG A 165 -0.34 19.42 -1.19
C ARG A 165 0.30 18.64 -0.05
N LEU A 166 -0.54 18.04 0.78
CA LEU A 166 -0.11 17.32 1.98
C LEU A 166 0.16 15.87 1.61
N ILE A 167 1.35 15.39 1.96
CA ILE A 167 1.76 14.00 1.74
C ILE A 167 2.19 13.40 3.08
N GLU A 168 1.66 12.24 3.40
CA GLU A 168 2.00 11.47 4.59
C GLU A 168 3.14 10.49 4.29
N LEU A 169 4.25 10.59 5.00
CA LEU A 169 5.32 9.60 5.03
C LEU A 169 5.07 8.63 6.18
N GLN A 170 5.01 7.33 5.87
CA GLN A 170 4.92 6.25 6.84
C GLN A 170 6.22 5.46 6.83
N ILE A 171 7.02 5.60 7.89
CA ILE A 171 8.27 4.85 8.05
C ILE A 171 7.97 3.68 8.98
N ARG A 172 8.35 2.47 8.55
CA ARG A 172 8.11 1.23 9.30
C ARG A 172 9.30 0.30 9.23
N SER A 173 9.54 -0.42 10.32
CA SER A 173 10.29 -1.68 10.25
C SER A 173 9.48 -2.73 9.48
N ARG A 174 10.12 -3.85 9.16
CA ARG A 174 9.43 -4.94 8.48
C ARG A 174 8.41 -5.64 9.37
N LEU A 175 8.68 -5.77 10.68
CA LEU A 175 7.72 -6.34 11.63
C LEU A 175 6.48 -5.44 11.80
N GLN A 176 6.68 -4.13 11.86
CA GLN A 176 5.57 -3.17 11.87
C GLN A 176 4.75 -3.24 10.58
N HIS A 177 5.40 -3.37 9.43
CA HIS A 177 4.71 -3.52 8.15
C HIS A 177 3.93 -4.84 8.07
N CYS A 178 4.52 -5.97 8.44
CA CYS A 178 3.83 -7.27 8.38
C CYS A 178 2.65 -7.34 9.34
N TRP A 179 2.77 -6.75 10.53
CA TRP A 179 1.65 -6.58 11.46
C TRP A 179 0.53 -5.78 10.80
N ALA A 180 0.84 -4.61 10.25
CA ALA A 180 -0.16 -3.71 9.67
C ALA A 180 -0.86 -4.30 8.45
N THR A 181 -0.21 -5.20 7.71
CA THR A 181 -0.79 -5.89 6.55
C THR A 181 -1.59 -7.12 6.94
N ALA A 182 -1.20 -7.85 7.99
CA ALA A 182 -2.01 -8.95 8.52
C ALA A 182 -3.36 -8.46 9.05
N VAL A 183 -3.36 -7.33 9.79
CA VAL A 183 -4.60 -6.67 10.25
C VAL A 183 -5.48 -6.25 9.07
N GLU A 184 -4.91 -5.74 7.98
CA GLU A 184 -5.68 -5.43 6.75
C GLU A 184 -6.23 -6.68 6.09
N ALA A 185 -5.42 -7.74 5.94
CA ALA A 185 -5.82 -8.95 5.25
C ALA A 185 -6.97 -9.67 5.97
N VAL A 186 -6.86 -9.85 7.29
CA VAL A 186 -7.93 -10.46 8.10
C VAL A 186 -9.18 -9.59 8.07
N GLY A 187 -9.04 -8.27 8.22
CA GLY A 187 -10.17 -7.35 8.12
C GLY A 187 -10.87 -7.39 6.76
N MET A 188 -10.12 -7.45 5.66
CA MET A 188 -10.71 -7.58 4.31
C MET A 188 -11.46 -8.90 4.13
N TYR A 189 -10.86 -10.02 4.53
CA TYR A 189 -11.47 -11.33 4.39
C TYR A 189 -12.74 -11.50 5.22
N ARG A 190 -12.75 -10.92 6.43
CA ARG A 190 -13.90 -10.94 7.33
C ARG A 190 -14.90 -9.81 7.05
N ASN A 191 -14.58 -8.90 6.13
CA ASN A 191 -15.32 -7.67 5.88
C ASN A 191 -15.52 -6.80 7.15
N GLU A 192 -14.48 -6.74 8.00
CA GLU A 192 -14.44 -6.01 9.26
C GLU A 192 -13.39 -4.87 9.20
N ASN A 193 -13.68 -3.71 9.81
CA ASN A 193 -12.73 -2.58 9.86
C ASN A 193 -11.78 -2.68 11.07
N MET A 194 -11.01 -3.76 11.13
CA MET A 194 -10.14 -4.09 12.26
C MET A 194 -9.10 -3.01 12.55
N LYS A 195 -8.63 -2.28 11.53
CA LYS A 195 -7.69 -1.16 11.70
C LYS A 195 -8.23 0.00 12.52
N ALA A 196 -9.54 0.18 12.53
CA ALA A 196 -10.22 1.18 13.34
C ALA A 196 -10.58 0.65 14.74
N GLY A 197 -10.18 -0.57 15.09
CA GLY A 197 -10.61 -1.25 16.32
C GLY A 197 -12.06 -1.75 16.25
N LEU A 198 -12.61 -1.86 15.04
CA LEU A 198 -13.99 -2.30 14.81
C LEU A 198 -13.94 -3.70 14.17
N GLY A 199 -14.10 -4.74 14.99
CA GLY A 199 -14.02 -6.13 14.54
C GLY A 199 -14.10 -7.10 15.72
N ASP A 200 -13.92 -8.38 15.42
CA ASP A 200 -13.87 -9.46 16.41
C ASP A 200 -12.86 -9.15 17.52
N ALA A 201 -13.34 -9.09 18.77
CA ALA A 201 -12.55 -8.69 19.92
C ALA A 201 -11.34 -9.60 20.16
N SER A 202 -11.48 -10.89 19.87
CA SER A 202 -10.40 -11.87 20.02
C SER A 202 -9.31 -11.64 18.97
N TRP A 203 -9.67 -11.33 17.72
CA TRP A 203 -8.69 -10.95 16.69
C TRP A 203 -7.96 -9.64 17.05
N LEU A 204 -8.71 -8.63 17.51
CA LEU A 204 -8.12 -7.36 17.93
C LEU A 204 -7.13 -7.56 19.07
N ARG A 205 -7.49 -8.38 20.07
CA ARG A 205 -6.60 -8.74 21.18
C ARG A 205 -5.38 -9.51 20.72
N LEU A 206 -5.54 -10.49 19.83
CA LEU A 206 -4.42 -11.24 19.25
C LEU A 206 -3.42 -10.30 18.55
N PHE A 207 -3.92 -9.35 17.76
CA PHE A 207 -3.06 -8.38 17.08
C PHE A 207 -2.35 -7.44 18.07
N GLU A 208 -3.04 -6.95 19.10
CA GLU A 208 -2.44 -6.14 20.15
C GLU A 208 -1.25 -6.88 20.81
N LEU A 209 -1.47 -8.12 21.26
CA LEU A 209 -0.46 -8.95 21.91
C LEU A 209 0.72 -9.28 20.98
N MET A 210 0.44 -9.61 19.72
CA MET A 210 1.49 -9.83 18.72
C MET A 210 2.30 -8.57 18.43
N SER A 211 1.69 -7.39 18.50
CA SER A 211 2.44 -6.13 18.35
C SER A 211 3.41 -5.92 19.51
N LEU A 212 3.03 -6.29 20.73
CA LEU A 212 3.92 -6.27 21.90
C LEU A 212 5.08 -7.25 21.74
N GLU A 213 4.86 -8.47 21.25
CA GLU A 213 5.96 -9.40 20.98
C GLU A 213 6.92 -8.90 19.89
N PHE A 214 6.40 -8.21 18.86
CA PHE A 214 7.25 -7.55 17.86
C PHE A 214 8.00 -6.35 18.44
N ALA A 215 7.37 -5.59 19.34
CA ALA A 215 8.03 -4.49 20.03
C ALA A 215 9.15 -4.99 20.95
N LEU A 216 8.93 -6.12 21.62
CA LEU A 216 9.93 -6.77 22.46
C LEU A 216 11.13 -7.25 21.63
N SER A 217 10.90 -7.86 20.45
CA SER A 217 12.00 -8.28 19.55
C SER A 217 12.74 -7.09 18.94
N GLU A 218 12.09 -5.95 18.81
CA GLU A 218 12.66 -4.65 18.41
C GLU A 218 13.28 -3.85 19.57
N GLY A 219 13.41 -4.46 20.75
CA GLY A 219 14.08 -3.86 21.91
C GLY A 219 13.33 -2.69 22.54
N ARG A 220 12.00 -2.56 22.32
CA ARG A 220 11.20 -1.47 22.87
C ARG A 220 10.90 -1.70 24.35
N LYS A 221 11.14 -0.68 25.18
CA LYS A 221 11.00 -0.74 26.64
C LYS A 221 9.56 -0.99 27.10
N TYR A 222 8.57 -0.38 26.46
CA TYR A 222 7.15 -0.55 26.85
C TYR A 222 6.63 -2.00 26.68
N ALA A 223 7.35 -2.84 25.94
CA ALA A 223 6.99 -4.24 25.76
C ALA A 223 7.66 -5.17 26.79
N GLN A 224 8.54 -4.62 27.65
CA GLN A 224 9.16 -5.36 28.74
C GLN A 224 8.13 -5.55 29.86
N GLY A 225 7.70 -6.78 30.10
CA GLY A 225 6.69 -7.15 31.08
C GLY A 225 6.53 -8.68 31.19
N GLU A 226 5.44 -9.13 31.79
CA GLU A 226 5.00 -10.53 31.97
C GLU A 226 4.88 -11.29 30.63
N ARG A 227 6.01 -11.69 30.03
CA ARG A 227 6.03 -12.32 28.71
C ARG A 227 5.36 -13.70 28.73
N SER A 228 5.52 -14.45 29.81
CA SER A 228 4.96 -15.80 29.93
C SER A 228 3.44 -15.77 29.83
N GLU A 229 2.79 -14.91 30.62
CA GLU A 229 1.34 -14.73 30.59
C GLU A 229 0.85 -14.30 29.21
N ARG A 230 1.54 -13.35 28.58
CA ARG A 230 1.25 -12.91 27.21
C ARG A 230 1.34 -14.04 26.19
N ILE A 231 2.36 -14.90 26.26
CA ILE A 231 2.48 -16.05 25.35
C ILE A 231 1.34 -17.04 25.57
N SER A 232 1.00 -17.34 26.83
CA SER A 232 -0.14 -18.20 27.16
C SER A 232 -1.46 -17.65 26.62
N GLU A 233 -1.69 -16.34 26.75
CA GLU A 233 -2.87 -15.66 26.20
C GLU A 233 -2.89 -15.71 24.66
N ILE A 234 -1.75 -15.45 24.00
CA ILE A 234 -1.62 -15.57 22.54
C ILE A 234 -1.95 -17.00 22.09
N ALA A 235 -1.40 -18.01 22.74
CA ALA A 235 -1.61 -19.41 22.39
C ALA A 235 -3.09 -19.82 22.53
N GLN A 236 -3.74 -19.39 23.61
CA GLN A 236 -5.17 -19.64 23.83
C GLN A 236 -6.02 -18.97 22.74
N ILE A 237 -5.87 -17.66 22.54
CA ILE A 237 -6.67 -16.91 21.55
C ILE A 237 -6.41 -17.42 20.12
N ALA A 238 -5.15 -17.72 19.78
CA ALA A 238 -4.81 -18.26 18.47
C ALA A 238 -5.44 -19.64 18.22
N GLY A 239 -5.52 -20.48 19.25
CA GLY A 239 -6.21 -21.77 19.20
C GLY A 239 -7.72 -21.62 19.00
N ASP A 240 -8.35 -20.78 19.83
CA ASP A 240 -9.80 -20.53 19.78
C ASP A 240 -10.24 -19.95 18.42
N LEU A 241 -9.42 -19.07 17.84
CA LEU A 241 -9.66 -18.47 16.53
C LEU A 241 -9.28 -19.36 15.35
N GLN A 242 -8.59 -20.50 15.59
CA GLN A 242 -7.89 -21.24 14.53
C GLN A 242 -7.06 -20.29 13.64
N ALA A 243 -6.31 -19.38 14.29
CA ALA A 243 -5.72 -18.22 13.64
C ALA A 243 -4.70 -18.62 12.56
N GLU A 244 -3.87 -19.63 12.82
CA GLU A 244 -2.90 -20.12 11.83
C GLU A 244 -3.60 -20.70 10.59
N GLN A 245 -4.65 -21.50 10.77
CA GLN A 245 -5.44 -22.07 9.68
C GLN A 245 -6.11 -20.97 8.86
N THR A 246 -6.71 -19.98 9.54
CA THR A 246 -7.33 -18.83 8.89
C THR A 246 -6.31 -18.04 8.07
N LEU A 247 -5.16 -17.69 8.64
CA LEU A 247 -4.10 -16.94 7.96
C LEU A 247 -3.49 -17.71 6.78
N ASN A 248 -3.37 -19.04 6.88
CA ASN A 248 -2.93 -19.88 5.77
C ASN A 248 -3.99 -19.94 4.67
N ALA A 249 -5.27 -20.09 5.01
CA ALA A 249 -6.37 -20.05 4.05
C ALA A 249 -6.39 -18.72 3.27
N LEU A 250 -6.14 -17.58 3.92
CA LEU A 250 -5.99 -16.27 3.27
C LEU A 250 -4.88 -16.27 2.21
N SER A 251 -3.73 -16.84 2.56
CA SER A 251 -2.56 -16.88 1.69
C SER A 251 -2.80 -17.70 0.43
N HIS A 252 -3.68 -18.71 0.49
CA HIS A 252 -4.03 -19.58 -0.62
C HIS A 252 -5.29 -19.14 -1.39
N ALA A 253 -6.20 -18.40 -0.73
CA ALA A 253 -7.46 -17.96 -1.33
C ALA A 253 -7.27 -16.92 -2.43
N VAL A 254 -6.17 -16.14 -2.38
CA VAL A 254 -5.94 -15.08 -3.37
C VAL A 254 -5.34 -15.65 -4.65
N THR A 255 -6.19 -15.79 -5.67
CA THR A 255 -5.77 -16.13 -7.02
C THR A 255 -5.37 -14.87 -7.76
N GLY A 256 -4.05 -14.69 -7.95
CA GLY A 256 -3.48 -13.57 -8.72
C GLY A 256 -2.81 -14.06 -9.99
N LEU A 257 -3.15 -13.45 -11.12
CA LEU A 257 -2.43 -13.61 -12.38
C LEU A 257 -1.08 -12.88 -12.26
N ASP A 258 -0.03 -13.58 -11.82
CA ASP A 258 1.34 -13.06 -11.67
C ASP A 258 2.08 -12.79 -12.99
N ARG A 259 1.39 -12.91 -14.13
CA ARG A 259 2.00 -12.70 -15.44
C ARG A 259 1.88 -11.24 -15.82
N PHE A 260 2.76 -10.42 -15.25
CA PHE A 260 3.08 -9.14 -15.86
C PHE A 260 3.92 -9.43 -17.10
N ASP A 261 3.34 -9.28 -18.30
CA ASP A 261 4.12 -9.20 -19.53
C ASP A 261 4.88 -7.85 -19.52
N VAL A 262 5.94 -7.81 -18.73
CA VAL A 262 6.85 -6.67 -18.68
C VAL A 262 7.83 -6.86 -19.83
N SER A 263 7.62 -6.11 -20.92
CA SER A 263 8.64 -5.99 -21.96
C SER A 263 9.97 -5.60 -21.32
N PRO A 264 11.13 -6.19 -21.71
CA PRO A 264 12.44 -5.91 -21.12
C PRO A 264 12.82 -4.42 -21.06
N ASN A 265 12.24 -3.61 -21.95
CA ASN A 265 12.49 -2.17 -22.04
C ASN A 265 11.49 -1.29 -21.28
N ASN A 266 10.34 -1.83 -20.83
CA ASN A 266 9.37 -1.08 -20.05
C ASN A 266 9.56 -1.37 -18.55
N LYS A 267 9.77 -0.33 -17.74
CA LYS A 267 9.86 -0.45 -16.28
C LYS A 267 8.64 0.25 -15.67
N PRO A 268 7.45 -0.37 -15.73
CA PRO A 268 6.25 0.24 -15.22
C PRO A 268 6.40 0.50 -13.71
N ARG A 269 6.14 1.74 -13.31
CA ARG A 269 6.20 2.18 -11.90
C ARG A 269 4.82 2.33 -11.29
N TYR A 270 3.82 2.58 -12.13
CA TYR A 270 2.45 2.87 -11.73
C TYR A 270 1.56 1.66 -11.97
N CYS A 271 0.78 1.31 -10.97
CA CYS A 271 -0.13 0.18 -11.04
C CYS A 271 -1.46 0.53 -10.41
N HIS A 272 -2.48 -0.10 -10.94
CA HIS A 272 -3.82 -0.08 -10.42
C HIS A 272 -4.15 -1.50 -9.94
N ILE A 273 -4.33 -1.66 -8.62
CA ILE A 273 -4.64 -2.93 -7.98
C ILE A 273 -6.13 -2.98 -7.70
N GLU A 274 -6.77 -4.10 -8.02
CA GLU A 274 -8.18 -4.35 -7.76
C GLU A 274 -8.32 -5.70 -7.07
N TYR A 275 -8.92 -5.70 -5.88
CA TYR A 275 -9.22 -6.91 -5.12
C TYR A 275 -10.72 -7.11 -5.04
N PHE A 276 -11.20 -8.26 -5.51
CA PHE A 276 -12.61 -8.61 -5.58
C PHE A 276 -12.96 -9.50 -4.38
N HIS A 277 -13.62 -8.95 -3.36
CA HIS A 277 -13.95 -9.64 -2.11
C HIS A 277 -14.86 -10.86 -2.31
N ARG A 278 -15.69 -10.89 -3.37
CA ARG A 278 -16.58 -12.03 -3.66
C ARG A 278 -15.82 -13.26 -4.18
N THR A 279 -14.81 -13.04 -5.02
CA THR A 279 -14.07 -14.12 -5.70
C THR A 279 -12.68 -14.34 -5.10
N ASN A 280 -12.26 -13.50 -4.16
CA ASN A 280 -10.90 -13.42 -3.63
C ASN A 280 -9.84 -13.26 -4.74
N GLN A 281 -10.20 -12.66 -5.88
CA GLN A 281 -9.27 -12.44 -6.99
C GLN A 281 -8.60 -11.08 -6.88
N VAL A 282 -7.34 -11.03 -7.32
CA VAL A 282 -6.59 -9.79 -7.47
C VAL A 282 -6.23 -9.56 -8.93
N SER A 283 -6.61 -8.41 -9.45
CA SER A 283 -6.22 -7.91 -10.77
C SER A 283 -5.26 -6.75 -10.61
N VAL A 284 -4.22 -6.71 -11.44
CA VAL A 284 -3.27 -5.62 -11.47
C VAL A 284 -3.13 -5.11 -12.90
N ARG A 285 -3.52 -3.87 -13.12
CA ARG A 285 -3.35 -3.17 -14.40
C ARG A 285 -2.13 -2.26 -14.30
N LEU A 286 -1.21 -2.40 -15.26
CA LEU A 286 -0.07 -1.48 -15.39
C LEU A 286 -0.54 -0.17 -16.00
N LEU A 287 -0.06 0.96 -15.47
CA LEU A 287 -0.34 2.29 -16.01
C LEU A 287 0.90 2.79 -16.74
N ASP A 288 0.72 3.13 -18.02
CA ASP A 288 1.79 3.60 -18.89
C ASP A 288 2.07 5.10 -18.66
N GLY A 289 2.59 5.40 -17.47
CA GLY A 289 2.95 6.74 -17.05
C GLY A 289 1.92 7.46 -16.16
N PRO A 290 2.32 8.60 -15.58
CA PRO A 290 1.51 9.32 -14.60
C PRO A 290 0.24 9.96 -15.19
N SER A 291 0.20 10.21 -16.50
CA SER A 291 -0.96 10.81 -17.19
C SER A 291 -2.20 9.93 -17.11
N LYS A 292 -2.03 8.60 -16.96
CA LYS A 292 -3.14 7.64 -16.82
C LYS A 292 -3.72 7.56 -15.41
N ILE A 293 -3.09 8.19 -14.42
CA ILE A 293 -3.55 8.14 -13.02
C ILE A 293 -4.96 8.73 -12.87
N GLY A 294 -5.23 9.89 -13.50
CA GLY A 294 -6.55 10.53 -13.42
C GLY A 294 -7.67 9.61 -13.90
N GLY A 295 -7.55 9.11 -15.13
CA GLY A 295 -8.52 8.18 -15.72
C GLY A 295 -8.68 6.89 -14.91
N ALA A 296 -7.59 6.31 -14.40
CA ALA A 296 -7.66 5.14 -13.53
C ALA A 296 -8.43 5.41 -12.22
N LEU A 297 -8.34 6.62 -11.67
CA LEU A 297 -9.12 7.01 -10.49
C LEU A 297 -10.60 7.29 -10.80
N ASP A 298 -10.91 7.78 -11.99
CA ASP A 298 -12.29 8.04 -12.42
C ASP A 298 -13.03 6.73 -12.75
N GLU A 299 -12.37 5.79 -13.43
CA GLU A 299 -12.89 4.44 -13.69
C GLU A 299 -13.33 3.73 -12.39
N LEU A 300 -12.70 4.04 -11.26
CA LEU A 300 -13.00 3.44 -9.96
C LEU A 300 -14.31 3.89 -9.33
N GLU A 301 -14.75 5.11 -9.63
CA GLU A 301 -15.91 5.71 -8.99
C GLU A 301 -17.13 5.71 -9.93
N LEU A 302 -16.96 5.23 -11.17
CA LEU A 302 -18.08 4.91 -12.04
C LEU A 302 -18.94 3.83 -11.36
N PRO A 303 -20.28 3.94 -11.39
CA PRO A 303 -21.19 2.90 -10.90
C PRO A 303 -21.07 1.62 -11.75
N SER A 304 -19.97 0.89 -11.59
CA SER A 304 -19.81 -0.46 -12.10
C SER A 304 -20.44 -1.40 -11.09
N ASP A 305 -21.70 -1.70 -11.33
CA ASP A 305 -22.55 -2.67 -10.65
C ASP A 305 -22.55 -2.55 -9.12
N ARG A 306 -23.69 -2.15 -8.53
CA ARG A 306 -23.88 -1.89 -7.09
C ARG A 306 -23.57 -3.09 -6.17
N SER A 307 -23.10 -4.20 -6.72
CA SER A 307 -22.65 -5.43 -6.08
C SER A 307 -21.13 -5.53 -5.88
N SER A 308 -20.33 -4.58 -6.40
CA SER A 308 -18.86 -4.68 -6.42
C SER A 308 -18.26 -4.44 -5.02
N ASN A 309 -18.31 -5.51 -4.22
CA ASN A 309 -17.50 -5.71 -3.03
C ASN A 309 -16.03 -5.78 -3.49
N LYS A 310 -15.44 -4.63 -3.82
CA LYS A 310 -14.10 -4.50 -4.38
C LYS A 310 -13.31 -3.42 -3.67
N SER A 311 -12.05 -3.69 -3.38
CA SER A 311 -11.08 -2.71 -2.88
C SER A 311 -10.05 -2.41 -3.95
N SER A 312 -9.84 -1.13 -4.26
CA SER A 312 -8.89 -0.76 -5.31
C SER A 312 -8.00 0.42 -4.94
N VAL A 313 -6.76 0.41 -5.41
CA VAL A 313 -5.76 1.43 -5.10
C VAL A 313 -4.85 1.69 -6.31
N VAL A 314 -4.47 2.94 -6.50
CA VAL A 314 -3.40 3.32 -7.44
C VAL A 314 -2.12 3.52 -6.64
N VAL A 315 -1.06 2.84 -7.08
CA VAL A 315 0.23 2.78 -6.40
C VAL A 315 1.38 3.13 -7.33
N GLU A 316 2.45 3.60 -6.74
CA GLU A 316 3.74 3.83 -7.38
C GLU A 316 4.82 3.04 -6.62
N LEU A 317 5.73 2.40 -7.36
CA LEU A 317 6.81 1.56 -6.83
C LEU A 317 8.16 1.91 -7.45
N ASP A 318 9.23 1.55 -6.73
CA ASP A 318 10.59 1.56 -7.28
C ASP A 318 10.72 0.58 -8.46
N LYS A 319 10.16 -0.62 -8.29
CA LYS A 319 10.11 -1.68 -9.29
C LYS A 319 8.86 -2.54 -9.08
N ILE A 320 8.30 -3.06 -10.17
CA ILE A 320 7.05 -3.85 -10.14
C ILE A 320 7.18 -5.12 -9.29
N GLU A 321 8.36 -5.72 -9.21
CA GLU A 321 8.60 -6.94 -8.42
C GLU A 321 8.47 -6.70 -6.91
N ASN A 322 8.47 -5.44 -6.48
CA ASN A 322 8.23 -5.06 -5.08
C ASN A 322 6.73 -4.90 -4.75
N LEU A 323 5.82 -5.02 -5.72
CA LEU A 323 4.38 -4.82 -5.53
C LEU A 323 3.82 -5.68 -4.39
N ARG A 324 4.05 -7.00 -4.45
CA ARG A 324 3.61 -7.94 -3.42
C ARG A 324 4.22 -7.63 -2.06
N LYS A 325 5.49 -7.23 -2.00
CA LYS A 325 6.17 -6.87 -0.74
C LYS A 325 5.63 -5.56 -0.12
N ALA A 326 5.29 -4.59 -0.95
CA ALA A 326 4.80 -3.28 -0.50
C ALA A 326 3.32 -3.33 -0.07
N TYR A 327 2.52 -4.16 -0.75
CA TYR A 327 1.07 -4.25 -0.61
C TYR A 327 0.57 -5.70 -0.43
N PRO A 328 1.15 -6.50 0.47
CA PRO A 328 0.87 -7.93 0.58
C PRO A 328 -0.57 -8.23 1.00
N ASN A 329 -1.23 -7.29 1.65
CA ASN A 329 -2.63 -7.39 2.07
C ASN A 329 -3.58 -7.69 0.88
N TYR A 330 -3.35 -7.12 -0.31
CA TYR A 330 -4.17 -7.37 -1.50
C TYR A 330 -3.92 -8.76 -2.11
N PHE A 331 -2.81 -9.40 -1.74
CA PHE A 331 -2.37 -10.69 -2.25
C PHE A 331 -2.54 -11.81 -1.22
N GLY A 332 -3.13 -11.51 -0.06
CA GLY A 332 -3.25 -12.47 1.05
C GLY A 332 -1.91 -12.88 1.68
N ASP A 333 -0.79 -12.22 1.34
CA ASP A 333 0.53 -12.60 1.83
C ASP A 333 0.72 -12.16 3.29
N VAL A 334 0.34 -13.04 4.20
CA VAL A 334 0.49 -12.85 5.65
C VAL A 334 1.52 -13.80 6.25
N GLN A 335 2.31 -14.50 5.41
CA GLN A 335 3.19 -15.60 5.83
C GLN A 335 4.21 -15.18 6.90
N LEU A 336 4.76 -13.98 6.78
CA LEU A 336 5.70 -13.47 7.79
C LEU A 336 5.03 -13.31 9.16
N PHE A 337 3.78 -12.84 9.18
CA PHE A 337 3.02 -12.74 10.42
C PHE A 337 2.69 -14.13 10.97
N THR A 338 2.17 -15.03 10.13
CA THR A 338 1.84 -16.42 10.52
C THR A 338 3.04 -17.16 11.10
N LYS A 339 4.21 -17.03 10.45
CA LYS A 339 5.45 -17.64 10.95
C LYS A 339 5.84 -17.11 12.33
N ASN A 340 5.76 -15.80 12.54
CA ASN A 340 6.07 -15.23 13.83
C ASN A 340 5.03 -15.60 14.91
N LEU A 341 3.76 -15.67 14.55
CA LEU A 341 2.70 -16.17 15.44
C LEU A 341 3.03 -17.59 15.90
N SER A 342 3.35 -18.48 14.95
CA SER A 342 3.73 -19.85 15.26
C SER A 342 4.99 -19.93 16.12
N GLU A 343 6.04 -19.15 15.80
CA GLU A 343 7.25 -19.08 16.63
C GLU A 343 6.95 -18.65 18.07
N VAL A 344 6.05 -17.66 18.27
CA VAL A 344 5.66 -17.18 19.60
C VAL A 344 4.84 -18.22 20.36
N VAL A 345 3.85 -18.85 19.71
CA VAL A 345 3.01 -19.89 20.32
C VAL A 345 3.85 -21.08 20.80
N HIS A 346 4.93 -21.42 20.10
CA HIS A 346 5.87 -22.48 20.49
C HIS A 346 6.99 -21.99 21.43
N GLY A 347 6.84 -20.83 22.07
CA GLY A 347 7.78 -20.29 23.08
C GLY A 347 9.02 -19.58 22.52
N GLY A 348 9.16 -19.50 21.20
CA GLY A 348 10.20 -18.74 20.52
C GLY A 348 10.03 -17.23 20.65
N ARG A 349 11.01 -16.45 20.16
CA ARG A 349 10.90 -14.99 20.00
C ARG A 349 10.56 -14.68 18.55
N ALA A 350 9.74 -13.65 18.33
CA ALA A 350 9.50 -13.12 16.99
C ALA A 350 10.83 -12.75 16.32
N ARG A 351 11.03 -13.22 15.09
CA ARG A 351 12.24 -13.00 14.30
C ARG A 351 11.95 -12.07 13.14
N GLU A 352 12.90 -11.16 12.93
CA GLU A 352 12.99 -10.35 11.73
C GLU A 352 13.47 -11.24 10.56
N TYR A 353 12.59 -12.10 10.04
CA TYR A 353 12.89 -13.13 9.04
C TYR A 353 13.75 -12.63 7.85
N LYS A 354 15.06 -12.81 7.78
CA LYS A 354 15.80 -12.43 6.55
C LYS A 354 15.23 -13.23 5.37
N LEU A 355 14.73 -12.54 4.33
CA LEU A 355 14.29 -13.21 3.10
C LEU A 355 15.46 -14.08 2.63
N PRO A 356 15.26 -15.38 2.39
CA PRO A 356 16.27 -16.17 1.70
C PRO A 356 16.55 -15.48 0.35
N PRO A 357 17.81 -15.45 -0.10
CA PRO A 357 18.12 -14.89 -1.40
C PRO A 357 17.22 -15.56 -2.44
N VAL A 358 16.55 -14.75 -3.26
CA VAL A 358 15.78 -15.25 -4.40
C VAL A 358 16.79 -15.95 -5.30
N ASN A 359 16.71 -17.27 -5.42
CA ASN A 359 17.43 -18.00 -6.46
C ASN A 359 16.97 -17.42 -7.78
N ARG A 360 17.82 -16.61 -8.41
CA ARG A 360 17.59 -16.19 -9.79
C ARG A 360 17.72 -17.45 -10.62
N VAL A 361 16.60 -17.96 -11.11
CA VAL A 361 16.64 -18.89 -12.24
C VAL A 361 17.39 -18.13 -13.34
N PRO A 362 18.49 -18.69 -13.88
CA PRO A 362 19.16 -18.08 -15.03
C PRO A 362 18.11 -17.78 -16.09
N PRO A 363 18.15 -16.60 -16.75
CA PRO A 363 17.24 -16.36 -17.86
C PRO A 363 17.36 -17.55 -18.83
N PRO A 364 16.23 -18.08 -19.34
CA PRO A 364 16.29 -19.13 -20.34
C PRO A 364 17.24 -18.68 -21.46
N PRO A 365 18.07 -19.59 -22.00
CA PRO A 365 18.97 -19.24 -23.08
C PRO A 365 18.17 -18.53 -24.17
N LYS A 366 18.66 -17.37 -24.62
CA LYS A 366 18.05 -16.64 -25.73
C LYS A 366 18.03 -17.60 -26.93
N GLU A 367 16.87 -18.15 -27.25
CA GLU A 367 16.64 -18.72 -28.56
C GLU A 367 16.77 -17.56 -29.54
N ILE A 368 17.87 -17.54 -30.28
CA ILE A 368 18.00 -16.70 -31.46
C ILE A 368 17.13 -17.41 -32.50
N PRO A 369 16.01 -16.82 -32.95
CA PRO A 369 15.20 -17.42 -33.99
C PRO A 369 16.10 -17.65 -35.21
N ASP A 370 16.13 -18.88 -35.71
CA ASP A 370 16.82 -19.16 -36.96
C ASP A 370 16.00 -18.59 -38.11
N ASP A 371 16.28 -17.35 -38.48
CA ASP A 371 15.64 -16.65 -39.61
C ASP A 371 16.11 -17.17 -40.99
N SER A 372 16.83 -18.32 -41.04
CA SER A 372 17.27 -18.93 -42.31
C SER A 372 16.10 -19.28 -43.25
N TRP A 373 14.90 -19.51 -42.71
CA TRP A 373 13.68 -19.74 -43.49
C TRP A 373 13.19 -18.50 -44.26
N LEU A 374 13.58 -17.29 -43.86
CA LEU A 374 13.28 -16.05 -44.59
C LEU A 374 14.20 -15.84 -45.81
N ARG A 375 15.33 -16.56 -45.91
CA ARG A 375 16.34 -16.36 -46.95
C ARG A 375 16.24 -17.32 -48.14
N TYR A 376 15.36 -18.33 -48.10
CA TYR A 376 15.23 -19.31 -49.20
C TYR A 376 13.76 -19.68 -49.48
N PRO A 377 13.09 -19.03 -50.46
CA PRO A 377 11.68 -19.28 -50.75
C PRO A 377 11.35 -20.65 -51.36
N ASN A 378 12.34 -21.49 -51.69
CA ASN A 378 12.09 -22.71 -52.48
C ASN A 378 12.81 -23.94 -51.92
N ARG A 379 12.27 -24.53 -50.85
CA ARG A 379 12.33 -25.99 -50.61
C ARG A 379 11.08 -26.47 -49.85
N GLN A 380 9.90 -26.31 -50.45
CA GLN A 380 8.80 -27.25 -50.17
C GLN A 380 9.16 -28.59 -50.79
N ASN A 381 9.78 -29.46 -49.99
CA ASN A 381 9.59 -30.91 -50.06
C ASN A 381 10.38 -31.55 -48.93
N ARG A 382 9.73 -31.76 -47.78
CA ARG A 382 9.95 -32.97 -46.98
C ARG A 382 8.77 -33.22 -46.05
N ARG A 383 8.08 -34.30 -46.41
CA ARG A 383 7.06 -35.07 -45.68
C ARG A 383 7.18 -34.94 -44.17
N TRP A 384 6.08 -34.57 -43.52
CA TRP A 384 5.79 -35.02 -42.17
C TRP A 384 5.51 -36.53 -42.25
N LYS A 385 6.30 -37.32 -41.53
CA LYS A 385 5.94 -38.68 -41.12
C LYS A 385 6.08 -38.71 -39.60
N ASP A 386 4.96 -39.06 -38.98
CA ASP A 386 4.68 -39.61 -37.65
C ASP A 386 5.59 -39.24 -36.47
#